data_AF-A0A2P6RKZ8-F1
#
_entry.id   AF-A0A2P6RKZ8-F1
#
_cell.length_a   1.000
_cell.length_b   1.000
_cell.length_c   1.000
_cell.angle_alpha   90.00
_cell.angle_beta   90.00
_cell.angle_gamma   90.00
#
_symmetry.space_group_name_H-M   'P 1'
#
loop_
_entity.id
_entity.type
_entity.pdbx_description
1 polymer ?
#
loop_
_entity_poly.entity_id
_entity_poly.type
_entity_poly.pdbx_seq_one_letter_code
_entity_poly.pdbx_strand_id
1 'polypeptide(L)'
;MLPSEVVERWESALRETMIVGSQRFYCPFKDCSIMLIEDGTQVVAESECPNCKRMFCAQCKVPWHTEIECEEFQKLNENEPEKEDIMLRNLARKRHWSRCPKCRFYVERTYGAGAELVSSTVPNKFKEAISV
;
A
#
# COMPACT_ATOMS: atom_id res chain seq x y z
N MET A 1 -14.23 38.57 -29.70
CA MET A 1 -14.23 37.90 -28.38
C MET A 1 -14.94 36.57 -28.54
N LEU A 2 -14.38 35.49 -27.99
CA LEU A 2 -15.05 34.19 -28.00
C LEU A 2 -16.16 34.16 -26.93
N PRO A 3 -17.28 33.45 -27.16
CA PRO A 3 -18.31 33.26 -26.14
C PRO A 3 -17.75 32.56 -24.90
N SER A 4 -18.23 32.93 -23.70
CA SER A 4 -17.76 32.37 -22.42
C SER A 4 -17.90 30.85 -22.37
N GLU A 5 -19.00 30.30 -22.88
CA GLU A 5 -19.24 28.85 -22.95
C GLU A 5 -18.16 28.11 -23.75
N VAL A 6 -17.67 28.73 -24.83
CA VAL A 6 -16.58 28.18 -25.63
C VAL A 6 -15.30 28.19 -24.81
N VAL A 7 -14.97 29.32 -24.18
CA VAL A 7 -13.77 29.43 -23.33
C VAL A 7 -13.79 28.40 -22.19
N GLU A 8 -14.90 28.29 -21.48
CA GLU A 8 -15.08 27.32 -20.38
C GLU A 8 -14.91 25.86 -20.85
N ARG A 9 -15.50 25.51 -22.00
CA ARG A 9 -15.38 24.16 -22.57
C ARG A 9 -13.94 23.85 -23.00
N TRP A 10 -13.27 24.81 -23.63
CA TRP A 10 -11.87 24.67 -24.02
C TRP A 10 -10.95 24.55 -22.80
N GLU A 11 -11.17 25.33 -21.74
CA GLU A 11 -10.42 25.23 -20.49
C GLU A 11 -10.66 23.89 -19.77
N SER A 12 -11.89 23.37 -19.74
CA SER A 12 -12.18 22.05 -19.18
C SER A 12 -11.46 20.95 -19.96
N ALA A 13 -11.52 20.99 -21.29
CA ALA A 13 -10.83 20.04 -22.15
C ALA A 13 -9.31 20.09 -21.97
N LEU A 14 -8.73 21.29 -21.81
CA LEU A 14 -7.30 21.45 -21.51
C LEU A 14 -6.95 20.85 -20.15
N ARG A 15 -7.72 21.12 -19.09
CA ARG A 15 -7.50 20.51 -17.76
C ARG A 15 -7.57 18.98 -17.81
N GLU A 16 -8.54 18.43 -18.52
CA GLU A 16 -8.73 16.97 -18.64
C GLU A 16 -7.62 16.30 -19.48
N THR A 17 -7.13 16.97 -20.52
CA THR A 17 -6.05 16.47 -21.40
C THR A 17 -4.67 16.58 -20.77
N MET A 18 -4.46 17.56 -19.88
CA MET A 18 -3.20 17.72 -19.14
C MET A 18 -2.96 16.61 -18.11
N ILE A 19 -4.03 16.00 -17.58
CA ILE A 19 -3.92 14.89 -16.64
C ILE A 19 -3.71 13.59 -17.43
N VAL A 20 -2.44 13.22 -17.63
CA VAL A 20 -2.07 11.95 -18.26
C VAL A 20 -2.63 10.80 -17.43
N GLY A 21 -3.17 9.75 -18.06
CA GLY A 21 -3.76 8.61 -17.35
C GLY A 21 -2.82 7.95 -16.32
N SER A 22 -1.50 8.06 -16.50
CA SER A 22 -0.48 7.57 -15.56
C SER A 22 -0.41 8.36 -14.25
N GLN A 23 -0.92 9.60 -14.22
CA GLN A 23 -0.98 10.44 -13.01
C GLN A 23 -2.18 10.08 -12.13
N ARG A 24 -3.12 9.26 -12.60
CA ARG A 24 -4.30 8.86 -11.81
C ARG A 24 -4.02 7.55 -11.10
N PHE A 25 -4.34 7.50 -9.80
CA PHE A 25 -4.34 6.26 -9.04
C PHE A 25 -5.45 6.27 -7.99
N TYR A 26 -5.77 5.11 -7.44
CA TYR A 26 -6.78 4.99 -6.39
C TYR A 26 -6.13 4.92 -5.02
N CYS A 27 -6.81 5.48 -4.03
CA CYS A 27 -6.45 5.31 -2.63
C CYS A 27 -6.30 3.80 -2.32
N PRO A 28 -5.18 3.38 -1.69
CA PRO A 28 -4.88 1.96 -1.51
C PRO A 28 -5.77 1.27 -0.47
N PHE A 29 -6.58 2.03 0.27
CA PHE A 29 -7.54 1.48 1.22
C PHE A 29 -8.84 1.12 0.51
N LYS A 30 -9.20 -0.18 0.50
CA LYS A 30 -10.37 -0.75 -0.21
C LYS A 30 -11.71 -0.15 0.23
N ASP A 31 -11.80 0.35 1.45
CA ASP A 31 -12.98 1.03 2.01
C ASP A 31 -13.08 2.51 1.61
N CYS A 32 -12.03 3.07 1.01
CA CYS A 32 -11.98 4.47 0.56
C CYS A 32 -11.97 4.57 -0.96
N SER A 33 -10.95 3.99 -1.60
CA SER A 33 -10.75 3.92 -3.06
C SER A 33 -11.07 5.19 -3.87
N ILE A 34 -10.91 6.38 -3.27
CA ILE A 34 -11.04 7.65 -4.00
C ILE A 34 -9.94 7.77 -5.05
N MET A 35 -10.25 8.40 -6.18
CA MET A 35 -9.27 8.73 -7.22
C MET A 35 -8.39 9.90 -6.78
N LEU A 36 -7.09 9.74 -6.92
CA LEU A 36 -6.04 10.72 -6.62
C LEU A 36 -5.24 11.03 -7.89
N ILE A 37 -4.70 12.25 -7.96
CA ILE A 37 -3.89 12.72 -9.08
C ILE A 37 -2.49 13.05 -8.54
N GLU A 38 -1.47 12.46 -9.15
CA GLU A 38 -0.06 12.74 -8.90
C GLU A 38 0.35 13.97 -9.69
N ASP A 39 0.75 15.05 -8.99
CA ASP A 39 1.07 16.33 -9.62
C ASP A 39 2.41 16.32 -10.39
N GLY A 40 3.20 15.25 -10.29
CA GLY A 40 4.46 15.06 -11.01
C GLY A 40 5.56 16.05 -10.65
N THR A 41 5.34 16.90 -9.64
CA THR A 41 6.26 17.99 -9.30
C THR A 41 7.34 17.55 -8.32
N GLN A 42 7.03 16.56 -7.47
CA GLN A 42 7.93 16.06 -6.44
C GLN A 42 7.76 14.55 -6.23
N VAL A 43 8.88 13.86 -6.03
CA VAL A 43 8.89 12.45 -5.62
C VAL A 43 8.54 12.40 -4.14
N VAL A 44 7.25 12.48 -3.84
CA VAL A 44 6.74 12.37 -2.47
C VAL A 44 6.49 10.90 -2.19
N ALA A 45 7.27 10.30 -1.27
CA ALA A 45 6.98 8.95 -0.79
C ALA A 45 5.75 8.98 0.13
N GLU A 46 5.75 9.85 1.14
CA GLU A 46 4.74 9.91 2.20
C GLU A 46 3.62 10.89 1.88
N SER A 47 2.38 10.41 1.81
CA SER A 47 1.23 11.28 1.55
C SER A 47 0.00 10.85 2.35
N GLU A 48 -0.89 11.81 2.61
CA GLU A 48 -2.14 11.58 3.34
C GLU A 48 -3.32 11.61 2.37
N CYS A 49 -4.23 10.63 2.48
CA CYS A 49 -5.43 10.63 1.64
C CYS A 49 -6.37 11.78 2.05
N PRO A 50 -6.80 12.67 1.13
CA PRO A 50 -7.68 13.78 1.46
C PRO A 50 -9.06 13.35 1.98
N ASN A 51 -9.53 12.15 1.59
CA ASN A 51 -10.83 11.61 1.98
C ASN A 51 -10.78 10.86 3.33
N CYS A 52 -9.93 9.82 3.45
CA CYS A 52 -9.90 8.99 4.65
C CYS A 52 -8.84 9.38 5.67
N LYS A 53 -7.99 10.38 5.38
CA LYS A 53 -6.94 10.90 6.27
C LYS A 53 -5.88 9.87 6.69
N ARG A 54 -5.79 8.75 5.97
CA ARG A 54 -4.80 7.70 6.23
C ARG A 54 -3.55 7.92 5.39
N MET A 55 -2.40 7.65 6.00
CA MET A 55 -1.09 7.74 5.36
C MET A 55 -0.87 6.59 4.37
N PHE A 56 -0.25 6.91 3.25
CA PHE A 56 0.09 5.95 2.21
C PHE A 56 1.40 6.33 1.51
N CYS A 57 2.02 5.33 0.87
CA CYS A 57 3.17 5.56 0.01
C CYS A 57 2.71 5.88 -1.41
N ALA A 58 2.92 7.11 -1.90
CA ALA A 58 2.46 7.52 -3.23
C ALA A 58 3.28 6.87 -4.36
N GLN A 59 4.57 6.60 -4.13
CA GLN A 59 5.43 5.87 -5.08
C GLN A 59 5.00 4.40 -5.23
N CYS A 60 4.73 3.72 -4.12
CA CYS A 60 4.40 2.29 -4.13
C CYS A 60 2.89 2.03 -4.29
N LYS A 61 2.06 3.06 -4.07
CA LYS A 61 0.59 3.02 -4.13
C LYS A 61 0.01 1.95 -3.19
N VAL A 62 0.45 1.99 -1.93
CA VAL A 62 0.10 1.07 -0.84
C VAL A 62 -0.02 1.82 0.48
N PRO A 63 -0.63 1.22 1.54
CA PRO A 63 -0.55 1.79 2.89
C PRO A 63 0.90 2.11 3.28
N TRP A 64 1.07 3.12 4.12
CA TRP A 64 2.39 3.61 4.49
C TRP A 64 3.29 2.51 5.07
N HIS A 65 4.57 2.52 4.69
CA HIS A 65 5.57 1.56 5.15
C HIS A 65 6.84 2.31 5.59
N THR A 66 7.31 2.03 6.80
CA THR A 66 8.55 2.65 7.35
C THR A 66 9.71 1.67 7.40
N GLU A 67 9.40 0.37 7.29
CA GLU A 67 10.34 -0.73 7.53
C GLU A 67 11.09 -1.16 6.27
N ILE A 68 10.67 -0.69 5.10
CA ILE A 68 11.25 -1.02 3.80
C ILE A 68 11.29 0.23 2.93
N GLU A 69 12.42 0.44 2.26
CA GLU A 69 12.59 1.51 1.28
C GLU A 69 11.76 1.23 0.02
N CYS A 70 11.30 2.28 -0.66
CA CYS A 70 10.48 2.13 -1.87
C CYS A 70 11.15 1.28 -2.95
N GLU A 71 12.48 1.39 -3.11
CA GLU A 71 13.25 0.61 -4.07
C GLU A 71 13.20 -0.90 -3.78
N GLU A 72 13.37 -1.29 -2.51
CA GLU A 72 13.30 -2.69 -2.11
C GLU A 72 11.86 -3.21 -2.24
N PHE A 73 10.86 -2.40 -1.92
CA PHE A 73 9.45 -2.76 -2.09
C PHE A 73 9.08 -3.00 -3.57
N GLN A 74 9.57 -2.16 -4.49
CA GLN A 74 9.31 -2.31 -5.93
C GLN A 74 9.95 -3.58 -6.50
N LYS A 75 11.20 -3.91 -6.12
CA LYS A 75 11.88 -5.16 -6.52
C LYS A 75 11.13 -6.42 -6.08
N LEU A 76 10.42 -6.37 -4.94
CA LEU A 76 9.59 -7.47 -4.47
C LEU A 76 8.31 -7.64 -5.31
N ASN A 77 7.71 -6.53 -5.77
CA ASN A 77 6.51 -6.57 -6.63
C ASN A 77 6.77 -7.12 -8.04
N GLU A 78 7.99 -7.02 -8.56
CA GLU A 78 8.32 -7.55 -9.90
C GLU A 78 8.12 -9.07 -10.01
N ASN A 79 8.11 -9.78 -8.89
CA ASN A 79 8.09 -11.24 -8.85
C ASN A 79 6.75 -11.85 -8.39
N GLU A 80 5.81 -11.08 -7.81
CA GLU A 80 4.48 -11.59 -7.40
C GLU A 80 3.39 -10.50 -7.51
N PRO A 81 2.17 -10.83 -8.00
CA PRO A 81 1.14 -9.85 -8.36
C PRO A 81 0.35 -9.25 -7.19
N GLU A 82 0.47 -9.76 -5.96
CA GLU A 82 -0.38 -9.36 -4.83
C GLU A 82 0.42 -8.58 -3.76
N LYS A 83 0.25 -7.25 -3.78
CA LYS A 83 0.94 -6.30 -2.89
C LYS A 83 0.76 -6.58 -1.39
N GLU A 84 -0.36 -7.20 -1.03
CA GLU A 84 -0.74 -7.54 0.36
C GLU A 84 0.11 -8.70 0.92
N ASP A 85 0.47 -9.67 0.06
CA ASP A 85 1.29 -10.82 0.42
C ASP A 85 2.76 -10.44 0.68
N ILE A 86 3.25 -9.38 0.04
CA ILE A 86 4.61 -8.87 0.21
C ILE A 86 4.82 -8.29 1.62
N MET A 87 3.87 -7.48 2.10
CA MET A 87 3.94 -6.94 3.47
C MET A 87 3.95 -8.07 4.50
N LEU A 88 3.10 -9.08 4.33
CA LEU A 88 3.04 -10.24 5.20
C LEU A 88 4.35 -11.03 5.18
N ARG A 89 4.94 -11.24 4.01
CA ARG A 89 6.22 -11.96 3.84
C ARG A 89 7.40 -11.22 4.47
N ASN A 90 7.45 -9.90 4.36
CA ASN A 90 8.50 -9.10 4.97
C ASN A 90 8.39 -9.08 6.49
N LEU A 91 7.16 -8.91 7.01
CA LEU A 91 6.91 -9.03 8.44
C LEU A 91 7.33 -10.40 8.96
N ALA A 92 7.00 -11.46 8.22
CA ALA A 92 7.43 -12.81 8.56
C ALA A 92 8.96 -12.98 8.57
N ARG A 93 9.68 -12.43 7.59
CA ARG A 93 11.16 -12.44 7.57
C ARG A 93 11.73 -11.76 8.80
N LYS A 94 11.24 -10.57 9.15
CA LYS A 94 11.70 -9.76 10.30
C LYS A 94 11.43 -10.43 11.64
N ARG A 95 10.27 -11.09 11.77
CA ARG A 95 9.86 -11.80 12.99
C ARG A 95 10.34 -13.26 13.04
N HIS A 96 11.14 -13.68 12.06
CA HIS A 96 11.56 -15.07 11.87
C HIS A 96 10.39 -16.07 11.86
N TRP A 97 9.22 -15.61 11.41
CA TRP A 97 8.06 -16.47 11.22
C TRP A 97 8.33 -17.41 10.05
N SER A 98 7.92 -18.65 10.22
CA SER A 98 8.07 -19.70 9.22
C SER A 98 6.69 -20.11 8.71
N ARG A 99 6.60 -20.59 7.47
CA ARG A 99 5.34 -21.19 6.99
C ARG A 99 5.19 -22.58 7.56
N CYS A 100 4.00 -22.91 8.07
CA CYS A 100 3.67 -24.25 8.50
C CYS A 100 3.67 -25.20 7.29
N PRO A 101 4.37 -26.35 7.32
CA PRO A 101 4.39 -27.29 6.20
C PRO A 101 3.03 -27.91 5.90
N LYS A 102 2.10 -27.95 6.87
CA LYS A 102 0.75 -28.53 6.71
C LYS A 102 -0.25 -27.52 6.16
N CYS A 103 -0.37 -26.35 6.78
CA CYS A 103 -1.40 -25.36 6.42
C CYS A 103 -0.89 -24.14 5.66
N ARG A 104 0.43 -24.03 5.44
CA ARG A 104 1.12 -22.95 4.72
C ARG A 104 1.00 -21.53 5.30
N PHE A 105 0.21 -21.34 6.37
CA PHE A 105 0.14 -20.08 7.13
C PHE A 105 1.47 -19.77 7.84
N TYR A 106 1.73 -18.48 8.05
CA TYR A 106 2.84 -18.02 8.88
C TYR A 106 2.58 -18.35 10.35
N VAL A 107 3.59 -18.92 11.01
CA VAL A 107 3.56 -19.26 12.43
C VAL A 107 4.74 -18.61 13.14
N GLU A 108 4.48 -18.11 14.34
CA GLU A 108 5.52 -17.61 15.24
C GLU A 108 6.02 -18.78 16.10
N ARG A 109 7.35 -18.92 16.21
CA ARG A 109 7.96 -19.91 17.10
C ARG A 109 8.38 -19.21 18.39
N THR A 110 7.60 -19.38 19.45
CA THR A 110 7.97 -18.91 20.78
C THR A 110 8.74 -20.01 21.52
N TYR A 111 9.96 -19.72 21.95
CA TYR A 111 10.70 -20.62 22.86
C TYR A 111 10.21 -20.38 24.29
N GLY A 112 9.30 -21.21 24.77
CA GLY A 112 8.96 -21.24 26.20
C GLY A 112 10.11 -21.84 27.00
N ALA A 113 10.41 -21.26 28.17
CA ALA A 113 11.33 -21.85 29.14
C ALA A 113 10.74 -23.15 29.71
N GLY A 114 10.95 -24.25 28.98
CA GLY A 114 10.36 -25.55 29.25
C GLY A 114 9.96 -26.25 27.96
N ALA A 115 10.93 -26.65 27.15
CA ALA A 115 10.90 -27.70 26.11
C ALA A 115 9.62 -27.99 25.28
N GLU A 116 8.70 -27.04 25.12
CA GLU A 116 7.53 -27.16 24.24
C GLU A 116 7.52 -26.02 23.22
N LEU A 117 7.71 -26.39 21.95
CA LEU A 117 7.59 -25.49 20.80
C LEU A 117 6.10 -25.20 20.59
N VAL A 118 5.58 -24.12 21.18
CA VAL A 118 4.23 -23.65 20.88
C VAL A 118 4.28 -22.94 19.52
N SER A 119 3.67 -23.56 18.51
CA SER A 119 3.45 -22.95 17.20
C SER A 119 2.07 -22.30 17.18
N SER A 120 1.98 -21.05 17.60
CA SER A 120 0.76 -20.28 17.37
C SER A 120 0.67 -19.94 15.89
N THR A 121 -0.45 -20.31 15.25
CA THR A 121 -0.80 -19.74 13.95
C THR A 121 -0.88 -18.25 14.16
N VAL A 122 -0.05 -17.46 13.46
CA VAL A 122 -0.23 -16.01 13.42
C VAL A 122 -1.60 -15.87 12.78
N PRO A 123 -2.65 -15.52 13.53
CA PRO A 123 -3.95 -15.34 12.90
C PRO A 123 -3.69 -14.26 11.86
N ASN A 124 -4.33 -14.38 10.70
CA ASN A 124 -4.19 -13.41 9.62
C ASN A 124 -4.76 -12.07 10.10
N LYS A 125 -4.04 -11.39 11.01
CA LYS A 125 -4.39 -10.21 11.76
C LYS A 125 -3.62 -9.05 11.14
N PHE A 126 -3.91 -8.79 9.88
CA PHE A 126 -4.02 -7.40 9.40
C PHE A 126 -5.24 -6.68 10.02
N LYS A 127 -5.78 -7.17 11.15
CA LYS A 127 -6.94 -6.60 11.85
C LYS A 127 -6.72 -6.14 13.30
N GLU A 128 -5.52 -6.25 13.88
CA GLU A 128 -5.33 -5.82 15.29
C GLU A 128 -4.07 -4.96 15.56
N ALA A 129 -3.52 -4.31 14.55
CA ALA A 129 -2.44 -3.32 14.74
C ALA A 129 -2.84 -1.91 14.28
N ILE A 130 -4.07 -1.49 14.61
CA ILE A 130 -4.43 -0.09 14.87
C ILE A 130 -5.40 -0.10 16.06
N SER A 131 -4.87 -0.28 17.26
CA SER A 131 -5.59 -0.06 18.52
C SER A 131 -4.56 0.10 19.63
N VAL A 132 -3.88 1.25 19.66
CA VAL A 132 -3.83 2.25 20.76
C VAL A 132 -3.34 3.54 20.12
#